data_AF-A0A3M2CJR6-F1
#
_entry.id   AF-A0A3M2CJR6-F1
#
_cell.length_a   1.000
_cell.length_b   1.000
_cell.length_c   1.000
_cell.angle_alpha   90.00
_cell.angle_beta   90.00
_cell.angle_gamma   90.00
#
_symmetry.space_group_name_H-M   'P 1'
#
loop_
_entity.id
_entity.type
_entity.pdbx_description
1 polymer ?
#
loop_
_entity_poly.entity_id
_entity_poly.type
_entity_poly.pdbx_seq_one_letter_code
_entity_poly.pdbx_strand_id
1 'polypeptide(L)' 'MSQSAGKGILADAVKQLKRAWRRCRETWTDHNAERFETEFIAPIEPAARQAIEAMERLQSACDEARRSCE' A
#
# COMPACT_ATOMS: atom_id res chain seq x y z
N MET A 1 12.86 9.23 10.21
CA MET A 1 11.48 8.93 9.73
C MET A 1 10.94 7.79 10.58
N SER A 2 9.86 8.00 11.34
CA SER A 2 9.28 6.94 12.20
C SER A 2 8.62 5.86 11.31
N GLN A 3 8.79 4.57 11.63
CA GLN A 3 8.21 3.46 10.86
C GLN A 3 6.67 3.58 10.76
N SER A 4 6.02 4.10 11.81
CA SER A 4 4.58 4.40 11.83
C SER A 4 4.17 5.42 10.76
N ALA A 5 5.01 6.43 10.50
CA ALA A 5 4.76 7.40 9.44
C ALA A 5 4.86 6.75 8.05
N GLY A 6 5.81 5.83 7.85
CA GLY A 6 5.98 5.10 6.60
C GLY A 6 4.75 4.27 6.20
N LYS A 7 4.16 3.56 7.16
CA LYS A 7 2.91 2.81 6.96
C LYS A 7 1.76 3.73 6.54
N GLY A 8 1.60 4.84 7.25
CA GLY A 8 0.54 5.81 6.97
C GLY A 8 0.66 6.40 5.56
N ILE A 9 1.88 6.77 5.16
CA ILE A 9 2.18 7.29 3.82
C ILE A 9 1.84 6.25 2.74
N LEU A 10 2.25 4.99 2.91
CA LEU A 10 1.97 3.93 1.94
C LEU A 10 0.47 3.68 1.80
N ALA A 11 -0.25 3.57 2.92
CA ALA A 11 -1.70 3.39 2.92
C ALA A 11 -2.43 4.55 2.23
N ASP A 12 -1.97 5.78 2.44
CA ASP A 12 -2.57 6.95 1.81
C ASP A 12 -2.27 7.02 0.30
N ALA A 13 -1.03 6.72 -0.11
CA ALA A 13 -0.64 6.66 -1.51
C ALA A 13 -1.49 5.65 -2.31
N VAL A 14 -1.77 4.46 -1.75
CA VAL A 14 -2.65 3.46 -2.39
C VAL A 14 -4.08 3.98 -2.53
N LYS A 15 -4.59 4.70 -1.51
CA LYS A 15 -5.93 5.32 -1.59
C LYS A 15 -5.97 6.39 -2.67
N GLN A 16 -4.94 7.23 -2.77
CA GLN A 16 -4.85 8.26 -3.80
C GLN A 16 -4.79 7.64 -5.20
N LEU A 17 -3.99 6.60 -5.40
CA LEU A 17 -3.93 5.84 -6.65
C LEU A 17 -5.31 5.31 -7.05
N LYS A 18 -6.03 4.66 -6.12
CA LYS A 18 -7.37 4.14 -6.40
C LYS A 18 -8.37 5.22 -6.78
N ARG A 19 -8.28 6.41 -6.16
CA ARG A 19 -9.13 7.56 -6.52
C ARG A 19 -8.77 8.10 -7.90
N ALA A 20 -7.47 8.17 -8.23
CA ALA A 20 -7.02 8.58 -9.55
C ALA A 20 -7.46 7.58 -10.64
N TRP A 21 -7.34 6.28 -10.38
CA TRP A 21 -7.78 5.24 -11.29
C TRP A 21 -9.28 5.29 -11.55
N ARG A 22 -10.10 5.46 -10.51
CA ARG A 22 -11.56 5.61 -10.67
C ARG A 22 -11.93 6.77 -11.58
N ARG A 23 -11.30 7.94 -11.40
CA ARG A 23 -11.51 9.10 -12.28
C ARG A 23 -11.08 8.82 -13.72
N CYS A 24 -10.00 8.07 -13.91
CA CYS A 24 -9.55 7.67 -15.24
C CYS A 24 -10.57 6.74 -15.92
N ARG A 25 -11.16 5.80 -15.17
CA ARG A 25 -12.21 4.88 -15.63
C ARG A 25 -13.54 5.57 -15.97
N GLU A 26 -13.75 6.83 -15.60
CA GLU A 26 -14.94 7.59 -16.02
C GLU A 26 -14.92 7.88 -17.52
N THR A 27 -13.73 8.04 -18.11
CA THR A 27 -13.56 8.36 -19.54
C THR A 27 -12.85 7.27 -20.33
N TRP A 28 -12.00 6.47 -19.68
CA TRP A 28 -11.24 5.39 -20.29
C TRP A 28 -11.82 4.03 -19.92
N THR A 29 -12.70 3.50 -20.76
CA THR A 29 -13.50 2.29 -20.51
C THR A 29 -13.28 1.16 -21.51
N ASP A 30 -12.26 1.29 -22.36
CA ASP A 30 -11.95 0.26 -23.36
C ASP A 30 -11.28 -0.98 -22.75
N HIS A 31 -11.01 -1.96 -23.61
CA HIS A 31 -10.32 -3.20 -23.23
C HIS A 31 -8.90 -2.96 -22.69
N ASN A 32 -8.21 -1.91 -23.13
CA ASN A 32 -6.88 -1.60 -22.61
C ASN A 32 -6.97 -1.10 -21.17
N ALA A 33 -8.01 -0.36 -20.82
CA ALA A 33 -8.24 0.07 -19.44
C ALA A 33 -8.54 -1.13 -18.51
N GLU A 34 -9.30 -2.13 -18.98
CA GLU A 34 -9.54 -3.36 -18.22
C GLU A 34 -8.26 -4.17 -18.00
N ARG A 35 -7.43 -4.30 -19.06
CA ARG A 35 -6.13 -4.94 -18.97
C ARG A 35 -5.20 -4.20 -18.03
N PHE A 36 -5.17 -2.87 -18.10
CA PHE A 36 -4.35 -2.04 -17.23
C PHE A 36 -4.76 -2.19 -15.76
N GLU A 37 -6.07 -2.23 -15.49
CA GLU A 37 -6.58 -2.47 -14.13
C GLU A 37 -6.10 -3.83 -13.59
N THR A 38 -6.22 -4.88 -14.41
CA THR A 38 -5.90 -6.25 -14.02
C THR A 38 -4.39 -6.45 -13.85
N GLU A 39 -3.59 -5.96 -14.80
CA GLU A 39 -2.14 -6.18 -14.84
C GLU A 39 -1.39 -5.30 -13.84
N PHE A 40 -1.85 -4.06 -13.58
CA PHE A 40 -1.08 -3.08 -12.79
C PHE A 40 -1.80 -2.57 -11.55
N ILE A 41 -3.10 -2.25 -11.62
CA ILE A 41 -3.79 -1.60 -10.49
C ILE A 41 -4.21 -2.60 -9.41
N ALA A 42 -4.87 -3.69 -9.82
CA ALA A 42 -5.38 -4.71 -8.91
C ALA A 42 -4.28 -5.36 -8.04
N PRO A 43 -3.05 -5.65 -8.55
CA PRO A 43 -1.99 -6.24 -7.73
C PRO A 43 -1.40 -5.30 -6.66
N ILE A 44 -1.53 -3.98 -6.81
CA ILE A 44 -0.90 -3.02 -5.89
C ILE A 44 -1.52 -3.08 -4.50
N GLU A 45 -2.83 -3.25 -4.39
CA GLU A 45 -3.50 -3.29 -3.09
C GLU A 45 -3.07 -4.48 -2.20
N PRO A 46 -3.09 -5.74 -2.66
CA PRO A 46 -2.60 -6.86 -1.86
C PRO A 46 -1.10 -6.74 -1.57
N ALA A 47 -0.28 -6.26 -2.51
CA ALA A 47 1.15 -6.04 -2.29
C ALA A 47 1.40 -4.98 -1.19
N ALA A 48 0.68 -3.86 -1.23
CA ALA A 48 0.81 -2.82 -0.22
C ALA A 48 0.31 -3.29 1.15
N ARG A 49 -0.76 -4.08 1.20
CA ARG A 49 -1.24 -4.68 2.46
C ARG A 49 -0.17 -5.59 3.07
N GLN A 50 0.44 -6.46 2.29
CA GLN A 50 1.53 -7.33 2.75
C GLN A 50 2.72 -6.52 3.26
N ALA A 51 3.10 -5.45 2.56
CA ALA A 51 4.17 -4.56 2.99
C ALA A 51 3.84 -3.89 4.33
N ILE A 52 2.62 -3.39 4.51
CA ILE A 52 2.14 -2.78 5.76
C ILE A 52 2.20 -3.78 6.91
N GLU A 53 1.74 -5.01 6.71
CA GLU A 53 1.79 -6.07 7.72
C GLU A 53 3.24 -6.44 8.08
N ALA A 54 4.14 -6.51 7.10
CA ALA A 54 5.56 -6.74 7.35
C ALA A 54 6.19 -5.61 8.17
N MET A 55 5.83 -4.35 7.88
CA MET A 55 6.29 -3.19 8.65
C MET A 55 5.79 -3.24 10.11
N GLU A 56 4.56 -3.69 10.35
CA GLU A 56 4.03 -3.88 11.71
C GLU A 56 4.83 -4.94 12.49
N ARG A 57 5.12 -6.08 11.86
CA ARG A 57 5.92 -7.14 12.49
C ARG A 57 7.33 -6.68 12.82
N LEU A 58 7.96 -5.93 11.92
CA LEU A 58 9.28 -5.34 12.15
C LEU A 58 9.27 -4.36 13.33
N GLN A 59 8.24 -3.51 13.41
CA GLN A 59 8.09 -2.58 14.52
C GLN A 59 7.95 -3.34 15.85
N SER A 60 7.11 -4.39 15.90
CA SER A 60 6.97 -5.23 17.10
C SER A 60 8.27 -5.89 17.52
N ALA A 61 9.04 -6.43 16.57
CA ALA A 61 10.34 -7.04 16.85
C ALA A 61 11.37 -6.01 17.38
N CYS A 62 11.39 -4.79 16.80
CA CYS A 62 12.24 -3.71 17.29
C CYS A 62 11.86 -3.27 18.71
N ASP A 63 10.57 -3.19 19.02
CA ASP A 63 10.08 -2.79 20.35
C ASP A 63 10.32 -3.88 21.40
N GLU A 64 10.28 -5.16 21.01
CA GLU A 64 10.70 -6.28 21.86
C GLU A 64 12.20 -6.23 22.15
N ALA A 65 13.04 -6.10 21.11
CA ALA A 65 14.48 -6.01 21.27
C ALA A 65 14.91 -4.82 22.16
N ARG A 66 14.21 -3.68 22.05
CA ARG A 66 14.46 -2.52 22.93
C ARG A 66 14.17 -2.86 24.39
N ARG A 67 13.01 -3.48 24.67
CA ARG A 67 12.63 -3.90 26.03
C ARG A 67 13.56 -4.95 26.63
N SER A 68 14.17 -5.79 25.80
CA SER A 68 15.15 -6.79 26.27
C SER A 68 16.52 -6.20 26.60
N CYS A 69 16.83 -4.99 26.15
CA CYS A 69 18.07 -4.26 26.43
C CYS A 69 17.92 -3.20 27.53
N GLU A 70 16.69 -2.99 28.02
CA GLU A 70 16.37 -2.20 29.23
C GLU A 70 16.46 -3.09 30.47
#